data_AF-A0A7V0MN38-F1
#
_entry.id   AF-A0A7V0MN38-F1
#
_cell.length_a   1.000
_cell.length_b   1.000
_cell.length_c   1.000
_cell.angle_alpha   90.00
_cell.angle_beta   90.00
_cell.angle_gamma   90.00
#
_symmetry.space_group_name_H-M   'P 1'
#
loop_
_entity.id
_entity.type
_entity.pdbx_description
1 polymer ?
#
loop_
_entity_poly.entity_id
_entity_poly.type
_entity_poly.pdbx_seq_one_letter_code
_entity_poly.pdbx_strand_id
1 'polypeptide(L)'
;MKSTGVRLQKIIARSGRASRREAEKLIVSGKVTVNDITVTELGTRAIPGVDIIKVNGEEIRTEELTYMVLYKPRFCVTTMKDPQNRRCIGDLLKKWPVRLYPVGRLDY
;
A
#
# COMPACT_ATOMS: atom_id res chain seq x y z
N MET A 1 -18.51 14.58 15.58
CA MET A 1 -17.11 14.54 16.06
C MET A 1 -16.21 14.10 14.92
N LYS A 2 -15.19 14.88 14.53
CA LYS A 2 -14.20 14.42 13.54
C LYS A 2 -13.44 13.25 14.14
N SER A 3 -13.51 12.08 13.52
CA SER A 3 -12.78 10.88 13.97
C SER A 3 -11.28 11.10 13.81
N THR A 4 -10.59 11.24 14.95
CA THR A 4 -9.12 11.32 15.03
C THR A 4 -8.50 10.05 14.44
N GLY A 5 -7.34 10.18 13.80
CA GLY A 5 -6.59 9.04 13.23
C GLY A 5 -6.66 8.88 11.71
N VAL A 6 -5.87 7.94 11.20
CA VAL A 6 -5.71 7.63 9.78
C VAL A 6 -6.52 6.39 9.43
N ARG A 7 -7.15 6.38 8.25
CA ARG A 7 -7.88 5.20 7.75
C ARG A 7 -7.00 3.95 7.74
N LEU A 8 -7.49 2.84 8.26
CA LEU A 8 -6.75 1.60 8.45
C LEU A 8 -6.14 1.07 7.14
N GLN A 9 -6.89 1.08 6.04
CA GLN A 9 -6.37 0.66 4.73
C GLN A 9 -5.25 1.57 4.20
N LYS A 10 -5.18 2.83 4.65
CA LYS A 10 -4.08 3.75 4.30
C LYS A 10 -2.84 3.44 5.12
N ILE A 11 -3.00 3.03 6.39
CA ILE A 11 -1.88 2.64 7.24
C ILE A 11 -1.24 1.34 6.72
N ILE A 12 -2.06 0.31 6.46
CA ILE A 12 -1.61 -0.97 5.89
C ILE A 12 -0.93 -0.76 4.53
N ALA A 13 -1.43 0.17 3.70
CA ALA A 13 -0.80 0.45 2.43
C ALA A 13 0.57 1.14 2.56
N ARG A 14 0.77 1.93 3.61
CA ARG A 14 2.02 2.63 3.91
C ARG A 14 3.07 1.73 4.59
N SER A 15 2.66 0.60 5.14
CA SER A 15 3.59 -0.39 5.69
C SER A 15 4.18 -1.33 4.62
N GLY A 16 4.04 -0.99 3.33
CA GLY A 16 4.45 -1.85 2.21
C GLY A 16 3.59 -3.10 2.00
N ARG A 17 2.77 -3.52 2.97
CA ARG A 17 2.19 -4.88 3.03
C ARG A 17 1.15 -5.18 1.95
N ALA A 18 0.36 -4.18 1.52
CA ALA A 18 -0.71 -4.36 0.54
C ALA A 18 -1.04 -3.07 -0.21
N SER A 19 -1.75 -3.13 -1.34
CA SER A 19 -2.38 -1.92 -1.90
C SER A 19 -3.53 -1.45 -1.01
N ARG A 20 -4.00 -0.20 -1.16
CA ARG A 20 -5.17 0.27 -0.39
C ARG A 20 -6.42 -0.61 -0.60
N ARG A 21 -6.67 -1.05 -1.84
CA ARG A 21 -7.81 -1.92 -2.17
C ARG A 21 -7.65 -3.34 -1.63
N GLU A 22 -6.43 -3.84 -1.64
CA GLU A 22 -6.11 -5.16 -1.08
C GLU A 22 -6.18 -5.14 0.44
N ALA A 23 -5.74 -4.05 1.08
CA ALA A 23 -5.93 -3.82 2.50
C ALA A 23 -7.42 -3.81 2.90
N GLU A 24 -8.30 -3.23 2.09
CA GLU A 24 -9.76 -3.31 2.31
C GLU A 24 -10.27 -4.76 2.28
N LYS A 25 -9.77 -5.59 1.35
CA LYS A 25 -10.10 -7.03 1.34
C LYS A 25 -9.59 -7.76 2.58
N LEU A 26 -8.38 -7.43 3.04
CA LEU A 26 -7.80 -8.01 4.26
C LEU A 26 -8.63 -7.65 5.50
N ILE A 27 -9.09 -6.40 5.59
CA ILE A 27 -9.99 -5.94 6.66
C ILE A 27 -11.30 -6.74 6.62
N VAL A 28 -12.01 -6.74 5.50
CA VAL A 28 -13.32 -7.43 5.38
C VAL A 28 -13.20 -8.93 5.66
N SER A 29 -12.08 -9.56 5.32
CA SER A 29 -11.83 -10.99 5.58
C SER A 29 -11.39 -11.30 7.02
N GLY A 30 -11.37 -10.31 7.93
CA GLY A 30 -11.01 -10.51 9.34
C GLY A 30 -9.53 -10.80 9.57
N LYS A 31 -8.67 -10.47 8.59
CA LYS A 31 -7.23 -10.70 8.65
C LYS A 31 -6.45 -9.57 9.32
N VAL A 32 -7.14 -8.56 9.83
CA VAL A 32 -6.53 -7.37 10.43
C VAL A 32 -7.00 -7.22 11.86
N THR A 33 -6.07 -7.01 12.79
CA THR A 33 -6.38 -6.63 14.16
C THR A 33 -5.79 -5.27 14.51
N VAL A 34 -6.47 -4.55 15.40
CA VAL A 34 -6.02 -3.30 16.01
C VAL A 34 -6.10 -3.49 17.52
N ASN A 35 -4.98 -3.39 18.22
CA ASN A 35 -4.87 -3.67 19.65
C ASN A 35 -5.50 -5.04 20.02
N ASP A 36 -5.15 -6.06 19.23
CA ASP A 36 -5.64 -7.44 19.34
C ASP A 36 -7.14 -7.66 19.11
N ILE A 37 -7.88 -6.63 18.70
CA ILE A 37 -9.30 -6.72 18.32
C ILE A 37 -9.39 -6.86 16.79
N THR A 38 -10.07 -7.89 16.31
CA THR A 38 -10.32 -8.09 14.87
C THR A 38 -11.22 -6.99 14.31
N VAL A 39 -10.77 -6.36 13.23
CA VAL A 39 -11.51 -5.30 12.53
C VAL A 39 -11.95 -5.78 11.16
N THR A 40 -13.26 -5.72 10.91
CA THR A 40 -13.89 -6.06 9.62
C THR A 40 -14.59 -4.88 8.95
N GLU A 41 -14.75 -3.77 9.66
CA GLU A 41 -15.44 -2.58 9.17
C GLU A 41 -14.52 -1.73 8.27
N LEU A 42 -15.00 -1.37 7.08
CA LEU A 42 -14.28 -0.44 6.22
C LEU A 42 -14.45 0.99 6.71
N GLY A 43 -13.35 1.75 6.71
CA GLY A 43 -13.36 3.14 7.17
C GLY A 43 -12.91 3.31 8.63
N THR A 44 -12.69 2.21 9.36
CA THR A 44 -12.02 2.22 10.67
C THR A 44 -10.73 3.03 10.61
N ARG A 45 -10.46 3.76 11.68
CA ARG A 45 -9.28 4.61 11.84
C ARG A 45 -8.46 4.13 13.02
N ALA A 46 -7.16 4.30 12.90
CA ALA A 46 -6.18 4.03 13.95
C ALA A 46 -5.13 5.14 13.97
N ILE A 47 -4.38 5.24 15.06
CA ILE A 47 -3.32 6.22 15.28
C ILE A 47 -1.97 5.50 15.08
N PRO A 48 -1.26 5.73 13.95
CA PRO A 48 0.05 5.14 13.74
C PRO A 48 1.03 5.51 14.86
N GLY A 49 1.77 4.53 15.37
CA GLY A 49 2.73 4.72 16.47
C GLY A 49 2.11 4.65 17.87
N VAL A 50 0.78 4.57 17.98
CA VAL A 50 0.07 4.33 19.25
C VAL A 50 -0.65 2.98 19.19
N ASP A 51 -1.47 2.78 18.16
CA ASP A 51 -2.20 1.53 17.99
C ASP A 51 -1.31 0.44 17.38
N ILE A 52 -1.39 -0.76 17.93
CA ILE A 52 -0.72 -1.96 17.41
C ILE A 52 -1.61 -2.56 16.33
N ILE A 53 -1.15 -2.50 15.08
CA ILE A 53 -1.89 -3.03 13.94
C ILE A 53 -1.20 -4.30 13.47
N LYS A 54 -1.94 -5.40 13.39
CA LYS A 54 -1.42 -6.68 12.85
C LYS A 54 -2.19 -7.08 11.60
N VAL A 55 -1.48 -7.62 10.62
CA VAL A 55 -2.05 -8.19 9.39
C VAL A 55 -1.62 -9.65 9.32
N ASN A 56 -2.57 -10.58 9.30
CA ASN A 56 -2.32 -12.03 9.44
C ASN A 56 -1.48 -12.38 10.68
N GLY A 57 -1.68 -11.67 11.79
CA GLY A 57 -0.95 -11.89 13.04
C GLY A 57 0.43 -11.21 13.14
N GLU A 58 0.95 -10.67 12.03
CA GLU A 58 2.23 -9.94 12.01
C GLU A 58 2.00 -8.44 12.24
N GLU A 59 2.71 -7.85 13.21
CA GLU A 59 2.69 -6.40 13.43
C GLU A 59 3.26 -5.67 12.22
N ILE A 60 2.54 -4.64 11.76
CA ILE A 60 2.99 -3.79 10.68
C ILE A 60 3.53 -2.46 11.23
N ARG A 61 4.62 -1.98 10.62
CA ARG A 61 5.18 -0.65 10.90
C ARG A 61 5.14 0.20 9.65
N THR A 62 5.06 1.51 9.84
CA THR A 62 5.10 2.44 8.70
C THR A 62 6.51 2.43 8.12
N GLU A 63 6.65 2.26 6.80
CA GLU A 63 7.94 2.32 6.11
C GLU A 63 8.44 3.77 5.98
N GLU A 64 9.75 3.94 5.85
CA GLU A 64 10.35 5.24 5.52
C GLU A 64 9.93 5.71 4.12
N LEU A 65 9.74 7.02 3.97
CA LEU A 65 9.38 7.61 2.67
C LEU A 65 10.57 7.57 1.72
N THR A 66 10.43 6.80 0.64
CA THR A 66 11.42 6.71 -0.43
C THR A 66 10.89 7.37 -1.70
N TYR A 67 11.71 8.23 -2.31
CA TYR A 67 11.41 8.92 -3.56
C TYR A 67 12.48 8.59 -4.61
N MET A 68 12.05 8.42 -5.86
CA MET A 68 12.96 8.17 -6.98
C MET A 68 12.55 8.98 -8.19
N VAL A 69 13.55 9.47 -8.92
CA VAL A 69 13.38 10.05 -10.25
C VAL A 69 13.77 8.98 -11.28
N LEU A 70 12.85 8.67 -12.18
CA LEU A 70 13.05 7.67 -13.23
C LEU A 70 13.00 8.34 -14.59
N TYR A 71 14.11 8.28 -15.32
CA TYR A 71 14.09 8.56 -16.75
C TYR A 71 13.42 7.39 -17.48
N LYS A 72 12.12 7.52 -17.71
CA LYS A 72 11.28 6.46 -18.27
C LYS A 72 11.67 6.18 -19.72
N PRO A 73 11.99 4.93 -20.10
CA PRO A 73 12.27 4.57 -21.49
C PRO A 73 11.01 4.71 -22.36
N ARG A 74 11.21 4.90 -23.66
CA ARG A 74 10.14 4.82 -24.66
C ARG A 74 9.53 3.42 -24.69
N PHE A 75 8.27 3.34 -25.15
CA PHE A 75 7.52 2.08 -25.27
C PHE A 75 7.36 1.37 -23.93
N CYS A 76 7.05 2.15 -22.89
CA CYS A 76 6.88 1.65 -21.54
C CYS A 76 5.59 2.21 -20.94
N VAL A 77 4.72 1.37 -20.39
CA VAL A 77 3.47 1.85 -19.79
C VAL A 77 3.73 2.29 -18.34
N THR A 78 3.20 3.46 -17.95
CA THR A 78 3.24 3.92 -16.56
C THR A 78 2.20 3.18 -15.70
N THR A 79 2.45 1.90 -15.40
CA THR A 79 1.63 1.05 -14.52
C THR A 79 2.51 0.06 -13.75
N MET A 80 2.03 -0.43 -12.60
CA MET A 80 2.72 -1.48 -11.83
C MET A 80 2.47 -2.89 -12.39
N LYS A 81 1.40 -3.09 -13.16
CA LYS A 81 1.08 -4.32 -13.87
C LYS A 81 0.29 -3.96 -15.12
N ASP A 82 0.70 -4.46 -16.28
CA ASP A 82 0.00 -4.25 -17.55
C ASP A 82 -0.75 -5.54 -17.95
N PRO A 83 -2.08 -5.50 -18.15
CA PRO A 83 -2.85 -6.68 -18.56
C PRO A 83 -2.55 -7.13 -20.00
N GLN A 84 -2.02 -6.25 -20.84
CA GLN A 84 -1.64 -6.56 -22.23
C GLN A 84 -0.17 -7.01 -22.35
N ASN A 85 0.50 -7.24 -21.21
CA ASN A 85 1.88 -7.72 -21.12
C ASN A 85 2.90 -6.82 -21.84
N ARG A 86 2.60 -5.53 -22.01
CA ARG A 86 3.59 -4.54 -22.47
C ARG A 86 4.57 -4.24 -21.35
N ARG A 87 5.80 -3.87 -21.71
CA ARG A 87 6.81 -3.41 -20.75
C ARG A 87 6.24 -2.28 -19.91
N CYS A 88 6.23 -2.44 -18.59
CA CYS A 88 5.73 -1.42 -17.68
C CYS A 88 6.80 -0.98 -16.67
N ILE A 89 6.58 0.16 -16.03
CA ILE A 89 7.52 0.63 -14.99
C ILE A 89 7.64 -0.38 -13.84
N GLY A 90 6.60 -1.17 -13.57
CA GLY A 90 6.64 -2.23 -12.57
C GLY A 90 7.76 -3.23 -12.85
N ASP A 91 8.04 -3.54 -14.12
CA ASP A 91 9.14 -4.44 -14.51
C ASP A 91 10.51 -3.84 -14.24
N LEU A 92 10.65 -2.52 -14.41
CA LEU A 92 11.90 -1.81 -14.12
C LEU A 92 12.16 -1.79 -12.62
N LEU A 93 11.11 -1.59 -11.82
CA LEU A 93 11.19 -1.37 -10.37
C LEU A 93 11.44 -2.64 -9.54
N LYS A 94 11.28 -3.85 -10.12
CA LYS A 94 11.46 -5.14 -9.42
C LYS A 94 12.82 -5.33 -8.76
N LYS A 95 13.87 -4.63 -9.24
CA LYS A 95 15.23 -4.78 -8.71
C LYS A 95 15.48 -4.02 -7.40
N TRP A 96 14.55 -3.19 -6.95
CA TRP A 96 14.67 -2.47 -5.69
C TRP A 96 13.84 -3.14 -4.60
N PRO A 97 14.38 -3.30 -3.38
CA PRO A 97 13.69 -3.97 -2.28
C PRO A 97 12.55 -3.12 -1.68
N VAL A 98 12.39 -1.88 -2.13
CA VAL A 98 11.38 -0.94 -1.67
C VAL A 98 10.16 -0.94 -2.57
N ARG A 99 8.98 -0.82 -1.96
CA ARG A 99 7.73 -0.78 -2.72
C ARG A 99 7.45 0.61 -3.27
N LEU A 100 7.57 0.75 -4.59
CA LEU A 100 7.39 2.01 -5.31
C LEU A 100 6.13 1.99 -6.19
N TYR A 101 5.64 3.19 -6.48
CA TYR A 101 4.52 3.42 -7.39
C TYR A 101 4.68 4.80 -8.06
N PRO A 102 4.21 4.98 -9.30
CA PRO A 102 4.37 6.25 -10.01
C PRO A 102 3.50 7.35 -9.40
N VAL A 103 4.04 8.57 -9.40
CA VAL A 103 3.27 9.79 -9.15
C VAL A 103 3.00 10.44 -10.51
N GLY A 104 1.74 10.41 -10.95
CA GLY A 104 1.36 10.80 -12.31
C GLY A 104 1.65 9.71 -13.34
N ARG A 105 1.44 10.03 -14.63
CA ARG A 105 1.64 9.10 -15.75
C ARG A 105 2.28 9.82 -16.92
N LEU A 106 3.29 9.20 -17.52
CA LEU A 106 3.76 9.52 -18.86
C LEU A 106 3.21 8.50 -19.85
N ASP A 107 2.89 8.98 -21.04
CA ASP A 107 2.38 8.14 -22.12
C ASP A 107 3.44 7.14 -22.62
N TYR A 108 2.94 6.14 -23.35
CA TYR A 108 3.67 4.93 -23.75
C TYR A 108 4.90 5.25 -24.60
#